data_AF-I3CLK8-F1
#
_entry.id   AF-I3CLK8-F1
#
_cell.length_a   1.000
_cell.length_b   1.000
_cell.length_c   1.000
_cell.angle_alpha   90.00
_cell.angle_beta   90.00
_cell.angle_gamma   90.00
#
_symmetry.space_group_name_H-M   'P 1'
#
loop_
_entity.id
_entity.type
_entity.pdbx_description
1 polymer ?
#
loop_
_entity_poly.entity_id
_entity_poly.type
_entity_poly.pdbx_seq_one_letter_code
_entity_poly.pdbx_strand_id
1 'polypeptide(L)'
;MISALEHELKEKTKEDLDFSIRCFFAFSDPDRFEMEDENGQPLFERARSKLGPLEPHEIYGFEPAIVLGGKILLENLVKVNANVHLTILRQFAEPELPFAGIDIEKLLDS
;
A
#
# COMPACT_ATOMS: atom_id res chain seq x y z
N MET A 1 4.55 2.74 -14.65
CA MET A 1 5.45 3.75 -15.24
C MET A 1 5.30 5.01 -14.41
N ILE A 2 6.34 5.46 -13.72
CA ILE A 2 6.28 6.64 -12.85
C ILE A 2 6.55 7.87 -13.73
N SER A 3 5.49 8.48 -14.24
CA SER A 3 5.52 9.67 -15.13
C SER A 3 6.34 10.83 -14.57
N ALA A 4 6.56 10.89 -13.25
CA ALA A 4 7.36 11.94 -12.60
C ALA A 4 8.83 11.96 -13.05
N LEU A 5 9.40 10.80 -13.42
CA LEU A 5 10.80 10.71 -13.89
C LEU A 5 10.96 11.24 -15.32
N GLU A 6 9.93 11.06 -16.16
CA GLU A 6 9.92 11.55 -17.56
C GLU A 6 9.75 13.07 -17.65
N HIS A 7 9.28 13.72 -16.59
CA HIS A 7 9.04 15.16 -16.54
C HIS A 7 10.03 15.93 -15.67
N GLU A 8 11.21 15.36 -15.36
CA GLU A 8 12.27 16.04 -14.56
C GLU A 8 11.76 16.61 -13.24
N LEU A 9 10.77 15.95 -12.61
CA LEU A 9 10.16 16.42 -11.34
C LEU A 9 9.58 17.85 -11.39
N LYS A 10 9.21 18.37 -12.58
CA LYS A 10 8.56 19.68 -12.71
C LYS A 10 7.26 19.74 -11.90
N GLU A 11 7.03 20.88 -11.27
CA GLU A 11 5.78 21.14 -10.55
C GLU A 11 4.58 20.98 -11.47
N LYS A 12 3.64 20.13 -11.07
CA LYS A 12 2.39 19.89 -11.81
C LYS A 12 1.37 20.98 -11.51
N THR A 13 0.61 21.39 -12.51
CA THR A 13 -0.55 22.26 -12.31
C THR A 13 -1.65 21.54 -11.52
N LYS A 14 -2.64 22.27 -11.00
CA LYS A 14 -3.78 21.64 -10.31
C LYS A 14 -4.57 20.71 -11.24
N GLU A 15 -4.68 21.10 -12.50
CA GLU A 15 -5.33 20.35 -13.56
C GLU A 15 -4.57 19.05 -13.85
N ASP A 16 -3.23 19.10 -13.93
CA ASP A 16 -2.40 17.90 -14.11
C ASP A 16 -2.45 16.97 -12.89
N LEU A 17 -2.57 17.53 -11.68
CA LEU A 17 -2.74 16.76 -10.45
C LEU A 17 -4.09 16.03 -10.42
N ASP A 18 -5.19 16.72 -10.73
CA ASP A 18 -6.53 16.11 -10.86
C ASP A 18 -6.51 14.99 -11.90
N PHE A 19 -5.94 15.26 -13.09
CA PHE A 19 -5.81 14.26 -14.13
C PHE A 19 -5.00 13.04 -13.67
N SER A 20 -3.89 13.26 -12.96
CA SER A 20 -3.05 12.18 -12.41
C SER A 20 -3.83 11.29 -11.44
N ILE A 21 -4.61 11.88 -10.53
CA ILE A 21 -5.43 11.11 -9.56
C ILE A 21 -6.53 10.33 -10.29
N ARG A 22 -7.20 10.95 -11.27
CA ARG A 22 -8.23 10.27 -12.06
C ARG A 22 -7.66 9.10 -12.85
N CYS A 23 -6.51 9.27 -13.47
CA CYS A 23 -5.82 8.17 -14.16
C CYS A 23 -5.40 7.07 -13.19
N PHE A 24 -4.90 7.42 -12.00
CA PHE A 24 -4.56 6.43 -10.98
C PHE A 24 -5.75 5.52 -10.68
N PHE A 25 -6.93 6.07 -10.40
CA PHE A 25 -8.12 5.26 -10.15
C PHE A 25 -8.66 4.57 -11.40
N ALA A 26 -8.64 5.22 -12.56
CA ALA A 26 -9.15 4.65 -13.81
C ALA A 26 -8.34 3.43 -14.30
N PHE A 27 -7.05 3.39 -14.00
CA PHE A 27 -6.15 2.29 -14.37
C PHE A 27 -5.75 1.41 -13.17
N SER A 28 -6.38 1.61 -12.02
CA SER A 28 -6.24 0.71 -10.87
C SER A 28 -7.07 -0.54 -11.11
N ASP A 29 -6.46 -1.69 -10.88
CA ASP A 29 -7.09 -3.00 -11.00
C ASP A 29 -7.04 -3.65 -9.60
N PRO A 30 -8.19 -3.99 -8.99
CA PRO A 30 -8.25 -4.66 -7.69
C PRO A 30 -7.33 -5.87 -7.56
N ASP A 31 -7.18 -6.65 -8.64
CA ASP A 31 -6.36 -7.86 -8.64
C ASP A 31 -4.88 -7.55 -8.41
N ARG A 32 -4.43 -6.32 -8.73
CA ARG A 32 -3.05 -5.85 -8.48
C ARG A 32 -2.78 -5.54 -7.00
N PHE A 33 -3.82 -5.42 -6.18
CA PHE A 33 -3.72 -5.16 -4.74
C PHE A 33 -4.02 -6.40 -3.89
N GLU A 34 -4.28 -7.54 -4.52
CA GLU A 34 -4.48 -8.80 -3.83
C GLU A 34 -3.17 -9.29 -3.18
N MET A 35 -3.30 -9.91 -2.01
CA MET A 35 -2.20 -10.57 -1.32
C MET A 35 -2.49 -12.07 -1.23
N GLU A 36 -1.50 -12.89 -1.52
CA GLU A 36 -1.60 -14.33 -1.35
C GLU A 36 -1.10 -14.76 0.04
N ASP A 37 -1.70 -15.81 0.59
CA ASP A 37 -1.16 -16.49 1.77
C ASP A 37 0.09 -17.32 1.44
N GLU A 38 0.71 -17.91 2.47
CA GLU A 38 1.89 -18.78 2.30
C GLU A 38 1.67 -19.99 1.36
N ASN A 39 0.42 -20.33 1.03
CA ASN A 39 0.07 -21.40 0.09
C ASN A 39 -0.27 -20.87 -1.32
N GLY A 40 -0.05 -19.58 -1.59
CA GLY A 40 -0.37 -18.96 -2.87
C GLY A 40 -1.87 -18.71 -3.08
N GLN A 41 -2.68 -18.69 -2.01
CA GLN A 41 -4.12 -18.43 -2.14
C GLN A 41 -4.48 -16.96 -1.84
N PRO A 42 -5.29 -16.32 -2.70
CA PRO A 42 -5.78 -14.94 -2.48
C PRO A 42 -6.45 -14.75 -1.11
N LEU A 43 -6.13 -13.65 -0.42
CA LEU A 43 -6.61 -13.41 0.94
C LEU A 43 -7.88 -12.59 0.99
N PHE A 44 -8.07 -11.60 0.11
CA PHE A 44 -9.09 -10.57 0.31
C PHE A 44 -10.51 -11.13 0.44
N GLU A 45 -10.95 -11.93 -0.53
CA GLU A 45 -12.30 -12.50 -0.52
C GLU A 45 -12.50 -13.51 0.62
N ARG A 46 -11.47 -14.28 0.96
CA ARG A 46 -11.52 -15.23 2.09
C ARG A 46 -11.58 -14.49 3.42
N ALA A 47 -10.83 -13.40 3.56
CA ALA A 47 -10.85 -12.53 4.73
C ALA A 47 -12.21 -11.87 4.89
N ARG A 48 -12.80 -11.34 3.80
CA ARG A 48 -14.15 -10.79 3.79
C ARG A 48 -15.20 -11.82 4.19
N SER A 49 -15.08 -13.05 3.68
CA SER A 49 -15.99 -14.15 4.03
C SER A 49 -15.89 -14.53 5.51
N LYS A 50 -14.68 -14.56 6.08
CA LYS A 50 -14.43 -14.94 7.48
C LYS A 50 -14.76 -13.82 8.48
N LEU A 51 -14.38 -12.59 8.18
CA LEU A 51 -14.37 -11.46 9.12
C LEU A 51 -15.52 -10.47 8.87
N GLY A 52 -16.23 -10.60 7.76
CA GLY A 52 -17.27 -9.66 7.32
C GLY A 52 -16.68 -8.42 6.64
N PRO A 53 -17.53 -7.58 6.03
CA PRO A 53 -17.10 -6.37 5.33
C PRO A 53 -16.43 -5.35 6.27
N LEU A 54 -15.56 -4.52 5.71
CA LEU A 54 -14.90 -3.41 6.41
C LEU A 54 -15.79 -2.18 6.46
N GLU A 55 -15.79 -1.50 7.60
CA GLU A 55 -16.24 -0.11 7.71
C GLU A 55 -15.20 0.86 7.11
N PRO A 56 -15.56 2.11 6.79
CA PRO A 56 -14.65 3.07 6.13
C PRO A 56 -13.32 3.36 6.83
N HIS A 57 -13.21 3.03 8.12
CA HIS A 57 -12.03 3.27 8.96
C HIS A 57 -11.30 1.98 9.36
N GLU A 58 -11.70 0.84 8.79
CA GLU A 58 -11.15 -0.48 9.10
C GLU A 58 -10.30 -1.03 7.96
N ILE A 59 -9.36 -1.90 8.31
CA ILE A 59 -8.60 -2.75 7.38
C ILE A 59 -8.54 -4.18 7.92
N TYR A 60 -8.24 -5.15 7.06
CA TYR A 60 -7.76 -6.45 7.50
C TYR A 60 -6.25 -6.34 7.78
N GLY A 61 -5.88 -6.39 9.06
CA GLY A 61 -4.48 -6.33 9.50
C GLY A 61 -4.00 -7.69 9.99
N PHE A 62 -2.70 -7.93 9.91
CA PHE A 62 -2.09 -9.15 10.45
C PHE A 62 -1.77 -8.99 11.94
N GLU A 63 -2.18 -9.97 12.73
CA GLU A 63 -1.82 -10.11 14.14
C GLU A 63 -1.30 -11.54 14.40
N PRO A 64 -0.02 -11.71 14.78
CA PRO A 64 1.01 -10.69 14.94
C PRO A 64 1.39 -10.01 13.60
N ALA A 65 1.90 -8.77 13.68
CA ALA A 65 2.34 -8.03 12.51
C ALA A 65 3.48 -8.77 11.77
N ILE A 66 3.45 -8.76 10.43
CA ILE A 66 4.44 -9.46 9.59
C ILE A 66 5.88 -9.05 9.94
N VAL A 67 6.10 -7.75 10.15
CA VAL A 67 7.41 -7.20 10.50
C VAL A 67 7.98 -7.71 11.83
N LEU A 68 7.13 -8.27 12.70
CA LEU A 68 7.50 -8.90 13.96
C LEU A 68 7.59 -10.43 13.85
N GLY A 69 7.68 -10.97 12.63
CA GLY A 69 7.70 -12.41 12.37
C GLY A 69 6.31 -13.04 12.26
N GLY A 70 5.26 -12.24 12.06
CA GLY A 70 3.93 -12.75 11.78
C GLY A 70 3.83 -13.45 10.43
N LYS A 71 3.07 -14.54 10.41
CA LYS A 71 2.86 -15.34 9.20
C LYS A 71 1.73 -14.80 8.35
N ILE A 72 1.88 -14.92 7.04
CA ILE A 72 0.89 -14.45 6.05
C ILE A 72 -0.18 -15.53 5.87
N LEU A 73 -1.06 -15.65 6.86
CA LEU A 73 -2.09 -16.69 6.94
C LEU A 73 -3.47 -16.06 7.18
N LEU A 74 -4.52 -16.69 6.66
CA LEU A 74 -5.90 -16.21 6.83
C LEU A 74 -6.32 -16.18 8.30
N GLU A 75 -5.84 -17.11 9.12
CA GLU A 75 -6.06 -17.15 10.57
C GLU A 75 -5.56 -15.90 11.29
N ASN A 76 -4.46 -15.30 10.82
CA ASN A 76 -3.82 -14.15 11.43
C ASN A 76 -4.41 -12.81 10.98
N LEU A 77 -5.36 -12.81 10.03
CA LEU A 77 -6.08 -11.60 9.67
C LEU A 77 -7.19 -11.28 10.69
N VAL A 78 -7.22 -10.02 11.09
CA VAL A 78 -8.22 -9.44 12.00
C VAL A 78 -8.71 -8.11 11.44
N LYS A 79 -9.95 -7.74 11.75
CA LYS A 79 -10.46 -6.38 11.49
C LYS A 79 -9.91 -5.42 12.53
N VAL A 80 -9.26 -4.35 12.09
CA VAL A 80 -8.64 -3.34 12.96
C VAL A 80 -8.90 -1.93 12.43
N ASN A 81 -8.86 -0.95 13.32
CA ASN A 81 -8.85 0.46 12.91
C ASN A 81 -7.59 0.77 12.11
N ALA A 82 -7.75 1.30 10.90
CA ALA A 82 -6.67 1.56 9.96
C ALA A 82 -5.61 2.52 10.53
N ASN A 83 -6.05 3.65 11.09
CA ASN A 83 -5.14 4.68 11.60
C ASN A 83 -4.32 4.16 12.78
N VAL A 84 -4.96 3.45 13.71
CA VAL A 84 -4.27 2.86 14.86
C VAL A 84 -3.27 1.80 14.42
N HIS A 85 -3.70 0.86 13.57
CA HIS A 85 -2.85 -0.25 13.14
C HIS A 85 -1.63 0.25 12.34
N LEU A 86 -1.83 1.14 11.36
CA LEU A 86 -0.74 1.70 10.57
C LEU A 86 0.22 2.56 11.41
N THR A 87 -0.29 3.26 12.44
CA THR A 87 0.55 4.02 13.38
C THR A 87 1.45 3.08 14.20
N ILE A 88 0.92 1.95 14.65
CA ILE A 88 1.69 0.93 15.37
C ILE A 88 2.75 0.31 14.44
N LEU A 89 2.38 -0.07 13.22
CA LEU A 89 3.32 -0.65 12.25
C LEU A 89 4.51 0.28 11.98
N ARG A 90 4.27 1.59 11.88
CA ARG A 90 5.31 2.60 11.69
C ARG A 90 6.30 2.70 12.86
N GLN A 91 5.93 2.27 14.06
CA GLN A 91 6.84 2.23 15.21
C GLN A 91 7.80 1.03 15.16
N PHE A 92 7.46 -0.02 14.40
CA PHE A 92 8.27 -1.24 14.31
C PHE A 92 9.24 -1.25 13.12
N ALA A 93 8.92 -0.56 12.03
CA ALA A 93 9.83 -0.39 10.92
C ALA A 93 9.58 0.92 10.17
N GLU A 94 10.67 1.45 9.62
CA GLU A 94 10.59 2.53 8.65
C GLU A 94 9.98 2.01 7.34
N PRO A 95 9.16 2.82 6.64
CA PRO A 95 8.64 2.43 5.34
C PRO A 95 9.78 2.32 4.32
N GLU A 96 9.81 1.24 3.57
CA GLU A 96 10.68 1.14 2.40
C GLU A 96 10.13 2.06 1.30
N LEU A 97 10.81 3.17 1.06
CA LEU A 97 10.48 4.03 -0.07
C LEU A 97 11.24 3.52 -1.31
N PRO A 98 10.55 3.33 -2.45
CA PRO A 98 11.25 3.11 -3.70
C PRO A 98 12.19 4.31 -3.92
N PHE A 99 13.44 4.01 -4.27
CA PHE A 99 14.50 4.99 -4.51
C PHE A 99 15.09 5.71 -3.28
N ALA A 100 14.86 5.21 -2.05
CA ALA A 100 15.47 5.77 -0.84
C ALA A 100 17.01 5.83 -0.85
N GLY A 101 17.67 5.00 -1.66
CA GLY A 101 19.13 5.02 -1.86
C GLY A 101 19.61 5.86 -3.05
N ILE A 102 18.71 6.55 -3.75
CA ILE A 102 19.04 7.41 -4.88
C ILE A 102 19.16 8.85 -4.38
N ASP A 103 20.30 9.46 -4.65
CA ASP A 103 20.54 10.87 -4.39
C ASP A 103 19.70 11.71 -5.36
N ILE A 104 18.55 12.16 -4.89
CA ILE A 104 17.54 12.86 -5.70
C ILE A 104 18.11 14.18 -6.22
N GLU A 105 19.03 14.82 -5.47
CA GLU A 105 19.65 16.08 -5.90
C GLU A 105 20.58 15.87 -7.11
N LYS A 106 21.33 14.77 -7.14
CA LYS A 106 22.14 14.41 -8.33
C LYS A 106 21.30 14.18 -9.59
N LEU A 107 20.06 13.72 -9.45
CA LEU A 107 19.16 13.51 -10.58
C LEU A 107 18.52 14.81 -11.09
N LEU A 108 18.48 15.86 -10.27
CA LEU A 108 17.94 17.18 -10.64
C LEU A 108 18.96 18.05 -11.38
N ASP A 109 20.26 17.80 -11.17
CA ASP A 109 21.37 18.55 -11.77
C ASP A 109 21.92 17.94 -13.09
N SER A 110 21.31 16.84 -13.59
CA SER A 110 21.71 16.12 -14.81
C SER A 110 20.84 16.48 -16.01
#